data_AF-A0A8H6M884-F1
#
_entry.id   AF-A0A8H6M884-F1
#
_cell.length_a   1.000
_cell.length_b   1.000
_cell.length_c   1.000
_cell.angle_alpha   90.00
_cell.angle_beta   90.00
_cell.angle_gamma   90.00
#
_symmetry.space_group_name_H-M   'P 1'
#
loop_
_entity.id
_entity.type
_entity.pdbx_description
1 polymer ?
#
loop_
_entity_poly.entity_id
_entity_poly.type
_entity_poly.pdbx_seq_one_letter_code
_entity_poly.pdbx_strand_id
1 'polypeptide(L)'
;PSWFLSTMEDLRAGDLGNDWKALVEKWGILEVRLGFGRSAKGPLPVKQRPEEWAQWTHKAKNGVRLHDKPPFIADPADLGIAITKWWCLIQPSFRASDSGFPLPVFSTPESTVQSWSSIRKSGSNGLVSLMMLLLWW
;
A
#
# COMPACT_ATOMS: atom_id res chain seq x y z
N PRO A 1 -10.40 -0.28 14.88
CA PRO A 1 -9.97 -1.65 15.29
C PRO A 1 -8.56 -1.60 15.88
N SER A 2 -8.17 -2.56 16.74
CA SER A 2 -6.85 -2.55 17.40
C SER A 2 -5.69 -2.53 16.39
N TRP A 3 -5.78 -3.34 15.32
CA TRP A 3 -4.78 -3.34 14.24
C TRP A 3 -4.59 -1.94 13.63
N PHE A 4 -5.67 -1.19 13.42
CA PHE A 4 -5.63 0.12 12.78
C PHE A 4 -4.95 1.16 13.68
N LEU A 5 -5.28 1.16 14.98
CA LEU A 5 -4.69 2.11 15.92
C LEU A 5 -3.17 1.86 16.06
N SER A 6 -2.78 0.60 16.24
CA SER A 6 -1.37 0.22 16.29
C SER A 6 -0.64 0.59 14.99
N THR A 7 -1.18 0.26 13.82
CA THR A 7 -0.51 0.66 12.56
C THR A 7 -0.45 2.18 12.40
N MET A 8 -1.47 2.93 12.83
CA MET A 8 -1.46 4.39 12.73
C MET A 8 -0.39 5.01 13.64
N GLU A 9 -0.18 4.46 14.83
CA GLU A 9 0.91 4.86 15.73
C GLU A 9 2.28 4.61 15.09
N ASP A 10 2.49 3.42 14.53
CA ASP A 10 3.75 3.06 13.87
C ASP A 10 4.03 3.95 12.64
N LEU A 11 3.03 4.20 11.79
CA LEU A 11 3.17 5.06 10.62
C LEU A 11 3.44 6.53 11.00
N ARG A 12 2.84 7.02 12.09
CA ARG A 12 3.06 8.39 12.59
C ARG A 12 4.41 8.57 13.27
N ALA A 13 4.97 7.49 13.82
CA ALA A 13 6.32 7.51 14.37
C ALA A 13 7.39 7.70 13.29
N GLY A 14 7.09 7.39 12.02
CA GLY A 14 7.97 7.64 10.89
C GLY A 14 8.13 9.13 10.58
N ASP A 15 9.38 9.61 10.54
CA ASP A 15 9.73 11.00 10.20
C ASP A 15 10.27 11.13 8.76
N LEU A 16 9.38 10.91 7.79
CA LEU A 16 9.70 11.03 6.35
C LEU A 16 9.23 12.39 5.76
N GLY A 17 9.03 13.39 6.61
CA GLY A 17 8.62 14.74 6.20
C GLY A 17 7.10 14.95 6.06
N ASN A 18 6.73 16.12 5.53
CA ASN A 18 5.33 16.58 5.53
C ASN A 18 4.43 15.79 4.58
N ASP A 19 4.96 15.36 3.43
CA ASP A 19 4.20 14.57 2.47
C ASP A 19 3.82 13.21 3.04
N TRP A 20 4.72 12.60 3.82
CA TRP A 20 4.44 11.37 4.56
C TRP A 20 3.33 11.57 5.60
N LYS A 21 3.42 12.62 6.41
CA LYS A 21 2.38 12.95 7.41
C LYS A 21 1.01 13.12 6.76
N ALA A 22 0.96 13.82 5.63
CA ALA A 22 -0.27 14.01 4.85
C ALA A 22 -0.78 12.69 4.24
N LEU A 23 0.12 11.81 3.76
CA LEU A 23 -0.23 10.49 3.26
C LEU A 23 -0.85 9.61 4.36
N VAL A 24 -0.23 9.57 5.53
CA VAL A 24 -0.70 8.80 6.69
C VAL A 24 -2.08 9.26 7.15
N GLU A 25 -2.32 10.57 7.21
CA GLU A 25 -3.64 11.12 7.51
C GLU A 25 -4.70 10.74 6.47
N LYS A 26 -4.40 10.90 5.18
CA LYS A 26 -5.31 10.55 4.08
C LYS A 26 -5.64 9.06 4.07
N TRP A 27 -4.67 8.20 4.36
CA TRP A 27 -4.90 6.76 4.52
C TRP A 27 -5.85 6.47 5.70
N GLY A 28 -5.66 7.13 6.84
CA GLY A 28 -6.55 6.99 7.99
C GLY A 28 -8.01 7.34 7.66
N ILE A 29 -8.22 8.45 6.95
CA ILE A 29 -9.55 8.86 6.47
C ILE A 29 -10.13 7.81 5.50
N LEU A 30 -9.31 7.26 4.60
CA LEU A 30 -9.72 6.22 3.66
C LEU A 30 -10.19 4.96 4.40
N GLU A 31 -9.46 4.49 5.40
CA GLU A 31 -9.84 3.31 6.20
C GLU A 31 -11.14 3.53 6.96
N VAL A 32 -11.34 4.72 7.57
CA VAL A 32 -12.61 5.09 8.22
C VAL A 32 -13.77 4.99 7.24
N ARG A 33 -13.61 5.57 6.04
CA ARG A 33 -14.64 5.54 4.98
C ARG A 33 -14.92 4.13 4.46
N LEU A 34 -13.92 3.26 4.45
CA LEU A 34 -14.04 1.86 4.04
C LEU A 34 -14.44 0.92 5.20
N GLY A 35 -14.74 1.48 6.37
CA GLY A 35 -15.17 0.73 7.55
C GLY A 35 -14.11 -0.24 8.06
N PHE A 36 -12.82 0.09 7.91
CA PHE A 36 -11.69 -0.68 8.39
C PHE A 36 -11.65 -2.13 7.88
N GLY A 37 -11.87 -2.33 6.57
CA GLY A 37 -11.97 -3.68 6.00
C GLY A 37 -13.38 -4.25 5.98
N ARG A 38 -14.43 -3.45 6.22
CA ARG A 38 -15.83 -3.88 5.94
C ARG A 38 -16.15 -3.76 4.46
N SER A 39 -15.64 -2.73 3.79
CA SER A 39 -15.82 -2.48 2.37
C SER A 39 -14.48 -2.54 1.64
N ALA A 40 -14.46 -3.16 0.45
CA ALA A 40 -13.25 -3.30 -0.36
C ALA A 40 -12.07 -3.98 0.39
N LYS A 41 -12.39 -4.92 1.29
CA LYS A 41 -11.41 -5.72 2.02
C LYS A 41 -10.59 -6.56 1.05
N GLY A 42 -9.30 -6.65 1.31
CA GLY A 42 -8.44 -7.64 0.65
C GLY A 42 -7.04 -7.13 0.39
N PRO A 43 -6.16 -8.00 -0.11
CA PRO A 43 -4.82 -7.59 -0.47
C PRO A 43 -4.83 -6.74 -1.74
N LEU A 44 -3.79 -5.92 -1.89
CA LEU A 44 -3.39 -5.44 -3.21
C LEU A 44 -3.11 -6.64 -4.14
N PRO A 45 -3.15 -6.49 -5.48
CA PRO A 45 -2.82 -7.58 -6.38
C PRO A 45 -1.42 -8.15 -6.10
N VAL A 46 -1.31 -9.47 -6.16
CA VAL A 46 -0.09 -10.22 -5.75
C VAL A 46 0.86 -10.50 -6.91
N LYS A 47 0.39 -10.36 -8.16
CA LYS A 47 1.19 -10.64 -9.35
C LYS A 47 2.42 -9.71 -9.37
N GLN A 48 3.61 -10.30 -9.51
CA GLN A 48 4.91 -9.59 -9.53
C GLN A 48 5.23 -8.75 -8.29
N ARG A 49 4.58 -9.02 -7.15
CA ARG A 49 5.02 -8.46 -5.86
C ARG A 49 6.41 -9.04 -5.51
N PRO A 50 7.34 -8.24 -4.94
CA PRO A 50 8.60 -8.76 -4.40
C PRO A 50 8.37 -9.93 -3.45
N GLU A 51 9.17 -10.99 -3.56
CA GLU A 51 8.92 -12.24 -2.84
C GLU A 51 9.08 -12.08 -1.33
N GLU A 52 10.11 -11.36 -0.90
CA GLU A 52 10.39 -10.99 0.49
C GLU A 52 9.20 -10.26 1.09
N TRP A 53 8.58 -9.39 0.28
CA TRP A 53 7.39 -8.67 0.68
C TRP A 53 6.18 -9.58 0.77
N ALA A 54 5.96 -10.46 -0.21
CA ALA A 54 4.88 -11.44 -0.19
C ALA A 54 4.96 -12.32 1.08
N GLN A 55 6.15 -12.82 1.41
CA GLN A 55 6.40 -13.62 2.60
C GLN A 55 6.10 -12.84 3.90
N TRP A 56 6.52 -11.59 4.02
CA TRP A 56 6.16 -10.75 5.17
C TRP A 56 4.65 -10.53 5.27
N THR A 57 3.98 -10.29 4.14
CA THR A 57 2.54 -10.07 4.14
C THR A 57 1.72 -11.25 4.64
N HIS A 58 2.26 -12.46 4.55
CA HIS A 58 1.61 -13.70 5.03
C HIS A 58 1.84 -13.96 6.52
N LYS A 59 2.84 -13.34 7.16
CA LYS A 59 3.25 -13.62 8.55
C LYS A 59 2.44 -12.85 9.62
N ALA A 60 1.17 -12.57 9.37
CA ALA A 60 0.30 -11.91 10.35
C ALA A 60 -0.06 -12.87 11.50
N LYS A 61 0.08 -12.42 12.75
CA LYS A 61 -0.35 -13.16 13.94
C LYS A 61 -1.68 -12.57 14.41
N ASN A 62 -2.73 -13.39 14.49
CA ASN A 62 -4.08 -12.94 14.87
C ASN A 62 -4.62 -11.77 14.02
N GLY A 63 -4.24 -11.71 12.75
CA GLY A 63 -4.64 -10.62 11.83
C GLY A 63 -3.90 -9.29 12.03
N VAL A 64 -2.92 -9.25 12.94
CA VAL A 64 -2.04 -8.11 13.20
C VAL A 64 -0.67 -8.38 12.57
N ARG A 65 -0.12 -7.38 11.88
CA ARG A 65 1.21 -7.47 11.27
C ARG A 65 2.28 -7.18 12.31
N LEU A 66 3.44 -7.82 12.16
CA LEU A 66 4.62 -7.58 12.98
C LEU A 66 5.39 -6.40 12.38
N HIS A 67 4.94 -5.18 12.70
CA HIS A 67 5.58 -3.94 12.22
C HIS A 67 6.98 -3.72 12.84
N ASP A 68 7.31 -4.47 13.89
CA ASP A 68 8.63 -4.51 14.52
C ASP A 68 9.62 -5.46 13.81
N LYS A 69 9.16 -6.18 12.76
CA LYS A 69 9.95 -7.22 12.08
C LYS A 69 9.90 -7.03 10.57
N PRO A 70 10.67 -6.07 10.02
CA PRO A 70 10.83 -5.95 8.58
C PRO A 70 11.44 -7.24 7.99
N PRO A 71 11.06 -7.66 6.76
CA PRO A 71 11.76 -8.73 6.07
C PRO A 71 13.22 -8.34 5.81
N PHE A 72 14.08 -9.35 5.75
CA PHE A 72 15.45 -9.15 5.29
C PHE A 72 15.46 -8.86 3.80
N ILE A 73 16.13 -7.79 3.41
CA ILE A 73 16.29 -7.35 2.03
C ILE A 73 17.78 -7.30 1.73
N ALA A 74 18.23 -8.11 0.77
CA ALA A 74 19.65 -8.20 0.42
C ALA A 74 20.13 -6.94 -0.31
N ASP A 75 19.32 -6.42 -1.23
CA ASP A 75 19.61 -5.19 -1.98
C ASP A 75 18.36 -4.27 -2.01
N PRO A 76 18.39 -3.12 -1.31
CA PRO A 76 17.31 -2.14 -1.35
C PRO A 76 17.03 -1.55 -2.74
N ALA A 77 18.04 -1.47 -3.62
CA ALA A 77 17.86 -0.94 -4.97
C ALA A 77 17.03 -1.89 -5.84
N ASP A 78 17.35 -3.19 -5.80
CA ASP A 78 16.57 -4.23 -6.48
C ASP A 78 15.12 -4.28 -5.96
N LEU A 79 14.95 -4.12 -4.64
CA LEU A 79 13.64 -4.00 -4.04
C LEU A 79 12.89 -2.78 -4.61
N GLY A 80 13.52 -1.62 -4.68
CA GLY A 80 12.94 -0.39 -5.25
C GLY A 80 12.47 -0.56 -6.70
N ILE A 81 13.28 -1.22 -7.52
CA ILE A 81 12.94 -1.56 -8.92
C ILE A 81 11.71 -2.48 -8.95
N ALA A 82 11.72 -3.53 -8.15
CA ALA A 82 10.63 -4.51 -8.10
C ALA A 82 9.31 -3.91 -7.58
N ILE A 83 9.36 -3.04 -6.56
CA ILE A 83 8.20 -2.30 -6.06
C ILE A 83 7.66 -1.36 -7.13
N THR A 84 8.53 -0.60 -7.80
CA THR A 84 8.10 0.35 -8.82
C THR A 84 7.37 -0.36 -9.96
N LYS A 85 7.94 -1.48 -10.44
CA LYS A 85 7.30 -2.35 -11.44
C LYS A 85 5.95 -2.88 -10.96
N TRP A 86 5.89 -3.39 -9.74
CA TRP A 86 4.64 -3.87 -9.13
C TRP A 86 3.60 -2.76 -8.99
N TRP A 87 4.00 -1.58 -8.52
CA TRP A 87 3.13 -0.43 -8.33
C TRP A 87 2.50 0.02 -9.65
N CYS A 88 3.29 0.06 -10.73
CA CYS A 88 2.80 0.34 -12.08
C CYS A 88 1.79 -0.71 -12.56
N LEU A 89 2.06 -1.99 -12.33
CA LEU A 89 1.19 -3.10 -12.76
C LEU A 89 -0.19 -3.07 -12.11
N ILE A 90 -0.28 -2.66 -10.85
CA ILE A 90 -1.56 -2.67 -10.11
C ILE A 90 -2.43 -1.44 -10.37
N GLN A 91 -1.90 -0.42 -11.07
CA GLN A 91 -2.67 0.76 -11.37
C GLN A 91 -3.83 0.49 -12.32
N PRO A 92 -4.91 1.28 -12.22
CA PRO A 92 -5.90 1.35 -13.28
C PRO A 92 -5.25 1.73 -14.62
N SER A 93 -5.74 1.20 -15.73
CA SER A 93 -5.07 1.41 -17.03
C SER A 93 -5.11 2.86 -17.51
N PHE A 94 -6.05 3.68 -17.02
CA PHE A 94 -6.04 5.13 -17.28
C PHE A 94 -4.85 5.86 -16.63
N ARG A 95 -4.07 5.20 -15.77
CA ARG A 95 -2.80 5.69 -15.23
C ARG A 95 -1.58 4.97 -15.81
N ALA A 96 -1.77 4.03 -16.72
CA ALA A 96 -0.65 3.32 -17.34
C ALA A 96 0.24 4.32 -18.10
N SER A 97 1.54 4.07 -18.07
CA SER A 97 2.57 4.92 -18.67
C SER A 97 3.77 4.06 -19.06
N ASP A 98 4.46 4.47 -20.12
CA ASP A 98 5.73 3.87 -20.53
C ASP A 98 6.94 4.45 -19.77
N SER A 99 6.74 5.51 -18.97
CA SER A 99 7.81 6.21 -18.23
C SER A 99 8.29 5.50 -16.96
N GLY A 100 7.83 4.29 -16.69
CA GLY A 100 8.17 3.54 -15.48
C GLY A 100 7.44 3.99 -14.21
N PHE A 101 6.63 5.05 -14.28
CA PHE A 101 5.75 5.51 -13.19
C PHE A 101 4.34 5.80 -13.70
N PRO A 102 3.31 5.59 -12.87
CA PRO A 102 1.96 5.87 -13.31
C PRO A 102 1.73 7.36 -13.56
N LEU A 103 0.85 7.68 -14.51
CA LEU A 103 0.46 9.05 -14.78
C LEU A 103 -0.12 9.72 -13.51
N PRO A 104 0.13 11.02 -13.28
CA PRO A 104 -0.39 11.77 -12.14
C PRO A 104 -1.88 12.14 -12.32
N VAL A 105 -2.70 11.17 -12.73
CA VAL A 105 -4.15 11.29 -12.89
C VAL A 105 -4.82 10.75 -11.63
N PHE A 106 -5.49 11.64 -10.89
CA PHE A 106 -6.11 11.33 -9.59
C PHE A 106 -7.64 11.31 -9.61
N SER A 107 -8.25 11.72 -10.72
CA SER A 107 -9.70 11.63 -10.95
C SER A 107 -9.99 10.53 -11.95
N THR A 108 -11.07 9.77 -11.72
CA THR A 108 -11.55 8.80 -12.72
C THR A 108 -12.06 9.58 -13.93
N PRO A 109 -11.53 9.37 -15.15
CA PRO A 109 -12.07 10.00 -16.34
C PRO A 109 -13.53 9.58 -16.53
N GLU A 110 -14.42 10.55 -16.74
CA GLU A 110 -15.87 10.33 -16.91
C GLU A 110 -16.21 9.33 -18.02
N SER A 111 -15.31 9.18 -19.00
CA SER A 111 -15.43 8.29 -20.15
C SER A 111 -15.02 6.83 -19.87
N THR A 112 -14.53 6.51 -18.68
CA THR A 112 -14.00 5.17 -18.37
C THR A 112 -14.94 4.37 -17.47
N VAL A 113 -15.27 3.14 -17.87
CA VAL A 113 -15.90 2.11 -17.00
C VAL A 113 -14.92 1.64 -15.91
N GLN A 114 -13.66 2.07 -15.99
CA GLN A 114 -12.59 1.65 -15.12
C GLN A 114 -12.67 2.37 -13.77
N SER A 115 -12.34 1.64 -12.71
CA SER A 115 -12.43 2.14 -11.34
C SER A 115 -11.12 1.96 -10.59
N TRP A 116 -10.97 2.70 -9.48
CA TRP A 116 -9.88 2.53 -8.52
C TRP A 116 -9.92 1.19 -7.75
N SER A 117 -10.80 0.26 -8.10
CA SER A 117 -11.05 -0.98 -7.35
C SER A 117 -9.83 -1.90 -7.19
N SER A 118 -8.84 -1.81 -8.09
CA SER A 118 -7.59 -2.58 -8.01
C SER A 118 -6.74 -2.16 -6.81
N ILE A 119 -6.65 -0.86 -6.53
CA ILE A 119 -5.83 -0.31 -5.44
C ILE A 119 -6.65 0.17 -4.23
N ARG A 120 -7.97 0.39 -4.39
CA ARG A 120 -8.90 0.70 -3.30
C ARG A 120 -9.14 -0.57 -2.49
N LYS A 121 -8.15 -0.91 -1.67
CA LYS A 121 -8.11 -2.09 -0.80
C LYS A 121 -7.91 -1.65 0.64
N SER A 122 -8.83 -2.05 1.50
CA SER A 122 -8.84 -1.69 2.93
C SER A 122 -8.45 -2.86 3.83
N GLY A 123 -8.25 -2.54 5.11
CA GLY A 123 -7.89 -3.49 6.15
C GLY A 123 -6.39 -3.75 6.22
N SER A 124 -5.99 -4.65 7.11
CA SER A 124 -4.58 -4.94 7.41
C SER A 124 -3.75 -5.53 6.25
N ASN A 125 -4.39 -5.89 5.13
CA ASN A 125 -3.73 -6.35 3.90
C ASN A 125 -3.83 -5.35 2.74
N GLY A 126 -4.54 -4.24 2.93
CA GLY A 126 -4.81 -3.25 1.88
C GLY A 126 -3.63 -2.35 1.59
N LEU A 127 -3.93 -1.07 1.33
CA LEU A 127 -2.93 -0.05 1.00
C LEU A 127 -1.85 0.14 2.08
N VAL A 128 -2.21 -0.13 3.34
CA VAL A 128 -1.30 -0.07 4.49
C VAL A 128 -0.04 -0.92 4.31
N SER A 129 -0.15 -2.03 3.56
CA SER A 129 1.02 -2.85 3.24
C SER A 129 2.05 -2.08 2.43
N LEU A 130 1.65 -1.25 1.46
CA LEU A 130 2.61 -0.43 0.72
C LEU A 130 3.21 0.68 1.59
N MET A 131 2.42 1.25 2.49
CA MET A 131 2.92 2.27 3.42
C MET A 131 3.96 1.71 4.39
N MET A 132 3.74 0.51 4.95
CA MET A 132 4.75 -0.13 5.81
C MET A 132 6.06 -0.40 5.06
N LEU A 133 5.97 -0.72 3.76
CA LEU A 133 7.15 -0.87 2.91
C LEU A 133 7.92 0.46 2.77
N LEU A 134 7.22 1.56 2.48
CA LEU A 134 7.83 2.90 2.34
C LEU A 134 8.38 3.46 3.66
N LEU A 135 7.84 3.00 4.80
CA LEU A 135 8.34 3.41 6.10
C LEU A 135 9.74 2.81 6.38
N TRP A 136 10.06 1.67 5.80
CA TRP A 136 11.30 0.94 6.08
C TRP A 136 12.42 1.17 5.07
N TRP A 137 12.09 1.48 3.81
CA TRP A 137 13.03 1.74 2.72
C TRP A 137 12.56 2.92 1.87
#